data_AF-A0A7V8NTE9-F1
#
_entry.id   AF-A0A7V8NTE9-F1
#
_cell.length_a   1.000
_cell.length_b   1.000
_cell.length_c   1.000
_cell.angle_alpha   90.00
_cell.angle_beta   90.00
_cell.angle_gamma   90.00
#
_symmetry.space_group_name_H-M   'P 1'
#
loop_
_entity.id
_entity.type
_entity.pdbx_description
1 polymer ?
#
loop_
_entity_poly.entity_id
_entity_poly.type
_entity_poly.pdbx_seq_one_letter_code
_entity_poly.pdbx_strand_id
1 'polypeptide(L)'
;MSWTIPGAEKRFPAREYVEHVNRIGGFNRYGEPNFRLVWGQNEVDLVYGVGPDGRKGQHFIPKHGNIPAWFIDCWKPPEIISPEVWYAITWDWEADAPGIGKYPERGMYVPAPFNLFVRSFNGDRMTIDAMPLTHWVIDLFVPNLLKEQESTYFQRKTAIEQRIAAERDRAARQAYDVYINAGLAFAGRAGTHESNHERWEQRIREKQAGMRISRDEIVRRKGLGHRVVL
;
A
#
# COMPACT_ATOMS: atom_id res chain seq x y z
N MET A 1 21.54 -31.54 -4.23
CA MET A 1 22.45 -30.72 -5.06
C MET A 1 22.80 -29.50 -4.22
N SER A 2 24.08 -29.28 -3.92
CA SER A 2 24.55 -28.10 -3.19
C SER A 2 25.05 -27.10 -4.23
N TRP A 3 24.45 -25.91 -4.27
CA TRP A 3 24.80 -24.88 -5.24
C TRP A 3 25.97 -24.07 -4.70
N THR A 4 27.19 -24.57 -4.90
CA THR A 4 28.40 -23.85 -4.47
C THR A 4 28.74 -22.79 -5.51
N ILE A 5 28.37 -21.53 -5.25
CA ILE A 5 28.68 -20.39 -6.13
C ILE A 5 30.22 -20.17 -6.14
N PRO A 6 30.92 -20.22 -7.29
CA PRO A 6 32.36 -19.97 -7.38
C PRO A 6 32.72 -18.48 -7.11
N GLY A 7 33.96 -18.23 -6.65
CA GLY A 7 34.35 -17.04 -5.90
C GLY A 7 34.34 -15.65 -6.58
N ALA A 8 34.18 -15.55 -7.91
CA ALA A 8 34.26 -14.25 -8.60
C ALA A 8 32.90 -13.52 -8.73
N GLU A 9 31.78 -14.24 -8.68
CA GLU A 9 30.42 -13.69 -8.88
C GLU A 9 29.82 -13.06 -7.61
N LYS A 10 30.56 -13.01 -6.50
CA LYS A 10 30.01 -12.72 -5.16
C LYS A 10 30.02 -11.24 -4.76
N ARG A 11 30.34 -10.33 -5.69
CA ARG A 11 30.43 -8.89 -5.36
C ARG A 11 29.43 -8.02 -6.10
N PHE A 12 29.25 -8.26 -7.40
CA PHE A 12 28.32 -7.49 -8.21
C PHE A 12 27.57 -8.44 -9.14
N PRO A 13 26.26 -8.23 -9.32
CA PRO A 13 25.51 -9.03 -10.29
C PRO A 13 26.08 -8.79 -11.68
N ALA A 14 26.11 -9.83 -12.51
CA ALA A 14 26.51 -9.67 -13.91
C ALA A 14 25.58 -8.63 -14.57
N ARG A 15 26.17 -7.78 -15.42
CA ARG A 15 25.47 -6.65 -16.05
C ARG A 15 24.22 -7.09 -16.80
N GLU A 16 24.28 -8.24 -17.46
CA GLU A 16 23.16 -8.84 -18.19
C GLU A 16 21.94 -9.07 -17.29
N TYR A 17 22.14 -9.56 -16.06
CA TYR A 17 21.04 -9.76 -15.11
C TYR A 17 20.44 -8.44 -14.64
N VAL A 18 21.27 -7.41 -14.42
CA VAL A 18 20.80 -6.07 -14.04
C VAL A 18 19.97 -5.46 -15.17
N GLU A 19 20.45 -5.53 -16.41
CA GLU A 19 19.73 -5.04 -17.58
C GLU A 19 18.41 -5.80 -17.80
N HIS A 20 18.42 -7.12 -17.58
CA HIS A 20 17.21 -7.95 -17.68
C HIS A 20 16.18 -7.58 -16.62
N VAL A 21 16.60 -7.41 -15.36
CA VAL A 21 15.73 -6.94 -14.27
C VAL A 21 15.17 -5.55 -14.58
N ASN A 22 16.00 -4.60 -15.03
CA ASN A 22 15.55 -3.25 -15.35
C ASN A 22 14.56 -3.23 -16.52
N ARG A 23 14.73 -4.11 -17.51
CA ARG A 23 13.83 -4.23 -18.65
C ARG A 23 12.44 -4.74 -18.24
N ILE A 24 12.38 -5.70 -17.32
CA ILE A 24 11.11 -6.30 -16.86
C ILE A 24 10.47 -5.44 -15.76
N GLY A 25 11.28 -5.04 -14.80
CA GLY A 25 10.90 -4.31 -13.59
C GLY A 25 10.61 -2.82 -13.81
N GLY A 26 11.21 -2.24 -14.84
CA GLY A 26 11.12 -0.81 -15.13
C GLY A 26 11.84 0.07 -14.12
N PHE A 27 11.58 1.37 -14.23
CA PHE A 27 12.17 2.42 -13.42
C PHE A 27 11.09 3.15 -12.61
N ASN A 28 11.48 3.67 -11.46
CA ASN A 28 10.63 4.52 -10.64
C ASN A 28 10.60 5.95 -11.19
N ARG A 29 9.75 6.80 -10.60
CA ARG A 29 9.59 8.21 -10.97
C ARG A 29 10.86 9.07 -10.82
N TYR A 30 11.87 8.58 -10.11
CA TYR A 30 13.17 9.24 -9.93
C TYR A 30 14.23 8.73 -10.92
N GLY A 31 13.86 7.87 -11.87
CA GLY A 31 14.77 7.29 -12.86
C GLY A 31 15.65 6.18 -12.30
N GLU A 32 15.38 5.67 -11.09
CA GLU A 32 16.13 4.55 -10.51
C GLU A 32 15.38 3.22 -10.75
N PRO A 33 16.08 2.07 -10.76
CA PRO A 33 15.45 0.76 -10.95
C PRO A 33 14.37 0.46 -9.90
N ASN A 34 13.23 -0.09 -10.31
CA ASN A 34 12.23 -0.58 -9.34
C ASN A 34 12.74 -1.79 -8.54
N PHE A 35 13.69 -2.54 -9.10
CA PHE A 35 14.29 -3.70 -8.44
C PHE A 35 15.81 -3.64 -8.55
N ARG A 36 16.51 -4.05 -7.49
CA ARG A 36 17.97 -4.16 -7.45
C ARG A 36 18.37 -5.57 -7.10
N LEU A 37 19.41 -6.06 -7.76
CA LEU A 37 20.06 -7.32 -7.41
C LEU A 37 21.22 -7.01 -6.47
N VAL A 38 21.15 -7.56 -5.26
CA VAL A 38 22.10 -7.25 -4.19
C VAL A 38 22.67 -8.55 -3.64
N TRP A 39 23.98 -8.56 -3.38
CA TRP A 39 24.60 -9.66 -2.64
C TRP A 39 24.52 -9.37 -1.14
N GLY A 40 24.02 -10.31 -0.35
CA GLY A 40 23.65 -10.07 1.05
C GLY A 40 24.79 -9.68 2.01
N GLN A 41 26.05 -9.77 1.57
CA GLN A 41 27.22 -9.36 2.34
C GLN A 41 27.74 -7.96 1.98
N ASN A 42 27.18 -7.32 0.95
CA ASN A 42 27.73 -6.07 0.42
C ASN A 42 26.93 -4.83 0.84
N GLU A 43 25.63 -4.96 1.08
CA GLU A 43 24.83 -3.82 1.57
C GLU A 43 24.82 -3.74 3.09
N VAL A 44 25.01 -2.50 3.56
CA VAL A 44 24.97 -2.11 4.96
C VAL A 44 24.00 -0.96 5.11
N ASP A 45 23.20 -1.01 6.16
CA ASP A 45 22.39 0.11 6.61
C ASP A 45 23.15 0.90 7.68
N LEU A 46 23.00 2.21 7.64
CA LEU A 46 23.47 3.09 8.70
C LEU A 46 22.41 3.18 9.78
N VAL A 47 22.73 2.66 10.96
CA VAL A 47 21.84 2.64 12.12
C VAL A 47 22.45 3.51 13.22
N TYR A 48 21.64 4.34 13.85
CA TYR A 48 22.02 5.12 15.02
C TYR A 48 21.55 4.38 16.26
N GLY A 49 22.40 4.31 17.29
CA GLY A 49 22.01 3.65 18.53
C GLY A 49 23.16 3.39 19.48
N VAL A 50 22.85 2.65 20.54
CA VAL A 50 23.85 2.06 21.44
C VAL A 50 24.34 0.76 20.83
N GLY A 51 25.63 0.72 20.49
CA GLY A 51 26.27 -0.49 19.96
C GLY A 51 26.41 -1.59 21.02
N PRO A 52 26.77 -2.83 20.63
CA PRO A 52 27.04 -3.92 21.57
C PRO A 52 28.15 -3.61 22.59
N ASP A 53 29.01 -2.64 22.27
CA ASP A 53 30.09 -2.12 23.11
C ASP A 53 29.64 -1.00 24.06
N GLY A 54 28.34 -0.66 24.08
CA GLY A 54 27.76 0.42 24.88
C GLY A 54 28.04 1.82 24.31
N ARG A 55 28.69 1.94 23.14
CA ARG A 55 28.96 3.25 22.54
C ARG A 55 27.76 3.76 21.78
N LYS A 56 27.36 5.00 22.09
CA LYS A 56 26.34 5.74 21.33
C LYS A 56 26.96 6.27 20.04
N GLY A 57 26.29 6.05 18.91
CA GLY A 57 26.75 6.60 17.64
C GLY A 57 26.14 5.93 16.43
N GLN A 58 26.81 6.15 15.29
CA GLN A 58 26.51 5.52 14.01
C GLN A 58 27.17 4.15 13.92
N HIS A 59 26.38 3.15 13.55
CA HIS A 59 26.81 1.77 13.36
C HIS A 59 26.41 1.31 11.96
N PHE A 60 27.31 0.58 11.30
CA PHE A 60 27.02 -0.05 10.03
C PHE A 60 26.56 -1.48 10.28
N ILE A 61 25.31 -1.79 9.94
CA ILE A 61 24.72 -3.10 10.13
C ILE A 61 24.48 -3.75 8.77
N PRO A 62 24.88 -5.01 8.54
CA PRO A 62 24.57 -5.71 7.30
C PRO A 62 23.06 -5.80 7.08
N LYS A 63 22.57 -5.19 6.00
CA LYS A 63 21.14 -5.10 5.69
C LYS A 63 20.48 -6.47 5.55
N HIS A 64 21.20 -7.41 4.93
CA HIS A 64 20.73 -8.77 4.70
C HIS A 64 21.34 -9.79 5.68
N GLY A 65 21.72 -9.36 6.89
CA GLY A 65 22.23 -10.27 7.92
C GLY A 65 23.52 -11.00 7.52
N ASN A 66 24.32 -10.40 6.62
CA ASN A 66 25.59 -10.95 6.14
C ASN A 66 25.48 -12.35 5.50
N ILE A 67 24.35 -12.63 4.85
CA ILE A 67 24.07 -13.92 4.22
C ILE A 67 24.75 -13.98 2.84
N PRO A 68 25.53 -15.04 2.52
CA PRO A 68 26.18 -15.20 1.22
C PRO A 68 25.18 -15.70 0.15
N ALA A 69 24.17 -14.90 -0.15
CA ALA A 69 23.16 -15.19 -1.16
C ALA A 69 22.74 -13.93 -1.91
N TRP A 70 22.11 -14.12 -3.07
CA TRP A 70 21.48 -13.05 -3.83
C TRP A 70 20.15 -12.65 -3.21
N PHE A 71 19.88 -11.35 -3.20
CA PHE A 71 18.63 -10.73 -2.79
C PHE A 71 18.09 -9.87 -3.92
N ILE A 72 16.77 -9.80 -3.99
CA ILE A 72 16.06 -8.87 -4.86
C ILE A 72 15.49 -7.79 -3.95
N ASP A 73 16.01 -6.59 -4.08
CA ASP A 73 15.56 -5.41 -3.36
C ASP A 73 14.50 -4.70 -4.18
N CYS A 74 13.37 -4.42 -3.54
CA CYS A 74 12.23 -3.76 -4.14
C CYS A 74 12.23 -2.29 -3.72
N TRP A 75 12.18 -1.38 -4.69
CA TRP A 75 11.95 0.03 -4.41
C TRP A 75 10.55 0.22 -3.83
N LYS A 76 10.49 1.00 -2.76
CA LYS A 76 9.25 1.38 -2.09
C LYS A 76 9.15 2.91 -2.07
N PRO A 77 8.02 3.47 -2.52
CA PRO A 77 7.82 4.91 -2.50
C PRO A 77 7.88 5.48 -1.07
N PRO A 78 8.31 6.74 -0.90
CA PRO A 78 8.33 7.42 0.39
C PRO A 78 6.93 7.47 1.02
N GLU A 79 5.87 7.62 0.21
CA GLU A 79 4.47 7.76 0.68
C GLU A 79 3.91 6.52 1.39
N ILE A 80 4.67 5.42 1.49
CA ILE A 80 4.27 4.28 2.30
C ILE A 80 4.15 4.66 3.77
N ILE A 81 5.01 5.55 4.25
CA ILE A 81 5.06 6.01 5.64
C ILE A 81 5.22 7.53 5.61
N SER A 82 4.47 8.27 6.44
CA SER A 82 4.72 9.71 6.54
C SER A 82 6.01 9.99 7.33
N PRO A 83 6.66 11.15 7.13
CA PRO A 83 7.85 11.51 7.92
C PRO A 83 7.59 11.44 9.43
N GLU A 84 6.42 11.87 9.89
CA GLU A 84 6.05 11.86 11.30
C GLU A 84 5.99 10.42 11.84
N VAL A 85 5.38 9.51 11.07
CA VAL A 85 5.30 8.09 11.44
C VAL A 85 6.69 7.46 11.40
N TRP A 86 7.53 7.78 10.41
CA TRP A 86 8.90 7.28 10.32
C TRP A 86 9.69 7.61 11.58
N TYR A 87 9.70 8.89 11.98
CA TYR A 87 10.42 9.29 13.18
C TYR A 87 9.79 8.69 14.44
N ALA A 88 8.46 8.57 14.53
CA ALA A 88 7.81 7.96 15.67
C ALA A 88 8.17 6.46 15.85
N ILE A 89 8.27 5.70 14.77
CA ILE A 89 8.59 4.26 14.83
C ILE A 89 10.09 3.96 14.91
N THR A 90 10.93 4.85 14.37
CA THR A 90 12.39 4.63 14.32
C THR A 90 13.14 5.35 15.44
N TRP A 91 12.49 6.19 16.26
CA TRP A 91 13.19 6.90 17.34
C TRP A 91 13.80 5.94 18.36
N ASP A 92 15.11 6.08 18.58
CA ASP A 92 15.81 5.46 19.69
C ASP A 92 15.91 6.48 20.83
N TRP A 93 15.19 6.21 21.93
CA TRP A 93 15.17 7.06 23.12
C TRP A 93 16.50 7.07 23.88
N GLU A 94 17.34 6.04 23.74
CA GLU A 94 18.64 5.99 24.42
C GLU A 94 19.68 6.84 23.70
N ALA A 95 19.63 6.85 22.37
CA ALA A 95 20.51 7.64 21.52
C ALA A 95 19.98 9.06 21.22
N ASP A 96 18.71 9.33 21.54
CA ASP A 96 17.98 10.57 21.21
C ASP A 96 18.09 10.91 19.71
N ALA A 97 17.96 9.87 18.87
CA ALA A 97 18.17 9.96 17.44
C ALA A 97 17.31 8.92 16.69
N PRO A 98 16.99 9.14 15.41
CA PRO A 98 16.30 8.12 14.61
C PRO A 98 17.23 6.95 14.33
N GLY A 99 16.84 5.78 14.85
CA GLY A 99 17.61 4.55 14.79
C GLY A 99 17.93 4.09 13.38
N ILE A 100 17.02 4.27 12.42
CA ILE A 100 17.24 3.87 11.01
C ILE A 100 17.57 5.10 10.13
N GLY A 101 18.01 6.19 10.74
CA GLY A 101 18.40 7.41 10.06
C GLY A 101 17.24 8.27 9.57
N LYS A 102 17.54 9.19 8.65
CA LYS A 102 16.58 10.18 8.16
C LYS A 102 15.51 9.54 7.28
N TYR A 103 14.34 10.18 7.25
CA TYR A 103 13.24 9.78 6.38
C TYR A 103 13.68 9.70 4.90
N PRO A 104 13.39 8.60 4.19
CA PRO A 104 13.86 8.40 2.82
C PRO A 104 12.99 9.17 1.82
N GLU A 105 13.29 10.44 1.54
CA GLU A 105 12.48 11.31 0.66
C GLU A 105 12.29 10.78 -0.78
N ARG A 106 13.24 9.96 -1.28
CA ARG A 106 13.18 9.34 -2.61
C ARG A 106 12.63 7.90 -2.58
N GLY A 107 12.19 7.45 -1.42
CA GLY A 107 11.85 6.05 -1.16
C GLY A 107 13.06 5.23 -0.73
N MET A 108 12.79 3.98 -0.38
CA MET A 108 13.79 3.06 0.17
C MET A 108 13.72 1.71 -0.55
N TYR A 109 14.84 0.99 -0.55
CA TYR A 109 14.89 -0.37 -1.06
C TYR A 109 14.70 -1.35 0.09
N VAL A 110 13.66 -2.17 -0.01
CA VAL A 110 13.31 -3.19 0.98
C VAL A 110 13.53 -4.57 0.34
N PRO A 111 14.14 -5.53 1.05
CA PRO A 111 14.26 -6.90 0.55
C PRO A 111 12.89 -7.48 0.17
N ALA A 112 12.84 -8.22 -0.94
CA ALA A 112 11.65 -8.96 -1.33
C ALA A 112 11.21 -9.91 -0.19
N PRO A 113 9.90 -10.19 -0.05
CA PRO A 113 9.36 -11.00 1.05
C PRO A 113 9.68 -12.52 0.94
N PHE A 114 10.59 -12.90 0.05
CA PHE A 114 11.04 -14.28 -0.12
C PHE A 114 12.57 -14.35 -0.15
N ASN A 115 13.09 -15.51 0.23
CA ASN A 115 14.53 -15.78 0.25
C ASN A 115 14.92 -16.61 -0.97
N LEU A 116 16.00 -16.23 -1.65
CA LEU A 116 16.64 -17.04 -2.69
C LEU A 116 17.69 -17.99 -2.07
N PHE A 117 17.49 -18.42 -0.83
CA PHE A 117 18.38 -19.35 -0.16
C PHE A 117 17.59 -20.20 0.83
N VAL A 118 18.10 -21.40 1.08
CA VAL A 118 17.61 -22.30 2.11
C VAL A 118 18.67 -22.43 3.20
N ARG A 119 18.24 -22.28 4.46
CA ARG A 119 19.09 -22.59 5.60
C ARG A 119 18.78 -24.00 6.06
N SER A 120 19.79 -24.84 6.15
CA SER A 120 19.70 -26.18 6.71
C SER A 120 20.70 -26.32 7.85
N PHE A 121 20.21 -26.81 8.99
CA PHE A 121 21.04 -27.13 10.15
C PHE A 121 21.27 -28.64 10.16
N ASN A 122 22.54 -29.04 10.04
CA ASN A 122 22.96 -30.43 10.20
C ASN A 122 23.90 -30.50 11.41
N GLY A 123 23.34 -30.84 12.57
CA GLY A 123 24.04 -30.75 13.86
C GLY A 123 24.52 -29.33 14.14
N ASP A 124 25.81 -29.17 14.43
CA ASP A 124 26.43 -27.88 14.74
C ASP A 124 26.80 -27.05 13.50
N ARG A 125 26.50 -27.53 12.29
CA ARG A 125 26.81 -26.81 11.04
C ARG A 125 25.55 -26.26 10.40
N MET A 126 25.51 -24.93 10.28
CA MET A 126 24.55 -24.25 9.42
C MET A 126 25.10 -24.23 7.98
N THR A 127 24.34 -24.81 7.07
CA THR A 127 24.59 -24.75 5.63
C THR A 127 23.58 -23.82 4.98
N ILE A 128 24.08 -22.94 4.11
CA ILE A 128 23.26 -22.00 3.34
C ILE A 128 23.38 -22.43 1.90
N ASP A 129 22.28 -22.95 1.34
CA ASP A 129 22.19 -23.32 -0.06
C ASP A 129 21.53 -22.15 -0.80
N ALA A 130 22.36 -21.37 -1.50
CA ALA A 130 21.91 -20.19 -2.23
C ALA A 130 21.46 -20.60 -3.63
N MET A 131 20.27 -20.16 -4.02
CA MET A 131 19.75 -20.39 -5.35
C MET A 131 20.58 -19.60 -6.37
N PRO A 132 21.02 -20.22 -7.47
CA PRO A 132 21.79 -19.53 -8.48
C PRO A 132 20.92 -18.46 -9.14
N LEU A 133 21.52 -17.29 -9.39
CA LEU A 133 20.87 -16.24 -10.15
C LEU A 133 20.85 -16.66 -11.63
N THR A 134 19.67 -16.92 -12.17
CA THR A 134 19.49 -17.25 -13.59
C THR A 134 18.38 -16.39 -14.19
N HIS A 135 18.35 -16.26 -15.52
CA HIS A 135 17.31 -15.49 -16.22
C HIS A 135 15.89 -15.99 -15.88
N TRP A 136 15.71 -17.31 -15.79
CA TRP A 136 14.42 -17.91 -15.43
C TRP A 136 13.93 -17.48 -14.04
N VAL A 137 14.83 -17.35 -13.07
CA VAL A 137 14.51 -16.88 -11.71
C VAL A 137 14.00 -15.45 -11.74
N ILE A 138 14.66 -14.60 -12.53
CA ILE A 138 14.26 -13.21 -12.71
C ILE A 138 12.89 -13.12 -13.39
N ASP A 139 12.68 -13.90 -14.46
CA ASP A 139 11.41 -13.96 -15.21
C ASP A 139 10.25 -14.47 -14.34
N LEU A 140 10.53 -15.35 -13.39
CA LEU A 140 9.53 -15.86 -12.47
C LEU A 140 9.18 -14.82 -11.39
N PHE A 141 10.17 -14.21 -10.76
CA PHE A 141 9.93 -13.40 -9.55
C PHE A 141 9.59 -11.94 -9.84
N VAL A 142 10.30 -11.27 -10.76
CA VAL A 142 10.13 -9.82 -10.96
C VAL A 142 8.70 -9.46 -11.41
N PRO A 143 8.07 -10.17 -12.37
CA PRO A 143 6.68 -9.87 -12.73
C PRO A 143 5.68 -10.12 -11.61
N ASN A 144 5.92 -11.11 -10.76
CA ASN A 144 5.05 -11.41 -9.63
C ASN A 144 5.16 -10.33 -8.54
N LEU A 145 6.38 -9.86 -8.26
CA LEU A 145 6.62 -8.75 -7.36
C LEU A 145 5.98 -7.45 -7.85
N LEU A 146 6.04 -7.17 -9.16
CA LEU A 146 5.34 -6.02 -9.75
C LEU A 146 3.83 -6.09 -9.51
N LYS A 147 3.21 -7.24 -9.80
CA LYS A 147 1.77 -7.43 -9.55
C LYS A 147 1.39 -7.26 -8.08
N GLU A 148 2.25 -7.70 -7.16
CA GLU A 148 2.05 -7.51 -5.72
C GLU A 148 2.12 -6.03 -5.32
N GLN A 149 3.04 -5.27 -5.91
CA GLN A 149 3.12 -3.83 -5.68
C GLN A 149 1.88 -3.09 -6.19
N GLU A 150 1.42 -3.43 -7.40
CA GLU A 150 0.22 -2.84 -8.00
C GLU A 150 -1.04 -3.17 -7.21
N SER A 151 -1.21 -4.42 -6.76
CA SER A 151 -2.37 -4.83 -5.97
C SER A 151 -2.43 -4.11 -4.63
N THR A 152 -1.26 -3.99 -3.97
CA THR A 152 -1.12 -3.24 -2.72
C THR A 152 -1.47 -1.77 -2.90
N TYR A 153 -1.04 -1.15 -4.00
CA TYR A 153 -1.37 0.24 -4.32
C TYR A 153 -2.87 0.42 -4.56
N PHE A 154 -3.50 -0.46 -5.35
CA PHE A 154 -4.93 -0.41 -5.65
C PHE A 154 -5.79 -0.54 -4.39
N GLN A 155 -5.43 -1.49 -3.51
CA GLN A 155 -6.10 -1.67 -2.21
C GLN A 155 -5.99 -0.42 -1.34
N ARG A 156 -4.80 0.20 -1.26
CA ARG A 156 -4.60 1.45 -0.51
C ARG A 156 -5.41 2.60 -1.09
N LYS A 157 -5.40 2.78 -2.42
CA LYS A 157 -6.16 3.83 -3.08
C LYS A 157 -7.67 3.67 -2.80
N THR A 158 -8.17 2.45 -2.92
CA THR A 158 -9.57 2.12 -2.61
C THR A 158 -9.90 2.42 -1.14
N ALA A 159 -9.02 2.07 -0.20
CA ALA A 159 -9.22 2.36 1.23
C ALA A 159 -9.24 3.87 1.53
N ILE A 160 -8.38 4.66 0.87
CA ILE A 160 -8.36 6.13 1.00
C ILE A 160 -9.66 6.72 0.44
N GLU A 161 -10.08 6.30 -0.74
CA GLU A 161 -11.33 6.77 -1.36
C GLU A 161 -12.56 6.44 -0.50
N GLN A 162 -12.60 5.23 0.07
CA GLN A 162 -13.66 4.83 1.01
C GLN A 162 -13.65 5.68 2.29
N ARG A 163 -12.46 6.01 2.82
CA ARG A 163 -12.35 6.88 4.00
C ARG A 163 -12.86 8.29 3.71
N ILE A 164 -12.47 8.87 2.57
CA ILE A 164 -12.95 10.20 2.14
C ILE A 164 -14.47 10.18 1.93
N ALA A 165 -15.01 9.14 1.30
CA ALA A 165 -16.45 8.97 1.12
C ALA A 165 -17.18 8.87 2.47
N ALA A 166 -16.66 8.07 3.41
CA ALA A 166 -17.23 7.94 4.74
C ALA A 166 -17.18 9.25 5.55
N GLU A 167 -16.10 10.03 5.44
CA GLU A 167 -15.99 11.36 6.07
C GLU A 167 -16.98 12.35 5.46
N ARG A 168 -17.16 12.34 4.13
CA ARG A 168 -18.18 13.15 3.45
C ARG A 168 -19.59 12.77 3.88
N ASP A 169 -19.90 11.49 3.97
CA ASP A 169 -21.21 11.01 4.42
C ASP A 169 -21.48 11.40 5.87
N ARG A 170 -20.48 11.31 6.75
CA ARG A 170 -20.60 11.78 8.14
C ARG A 170 -20.83 13.28 8.21
N ALA A 171 -20.06 14.07 7.46
CA ALA A 171 -20.23 15.53 7.41
C ALA A 171 -21.62 15.91 6.87
N ALA A 172 -22.11 15.22 5.84
CA ALA A 172 -23.46 15.43 5.30
C ALA A 172 -24.55 15.10 6.33
N ARG A 173 -24.40 13.99 7.08
CA ARG A 173 -25.31 13.63 8.18
C ARG A 173 -25.28 14.65 9.30
N GLN A 174 -24.10 15.09 9.73
CA GLN A 174 -23.96 16.13 10.75
C GLN A 174 -24.57 17.46 10.30
N ALA A 175 -24.36 17.87 9.04
CA ALA A 175 -24.98 19.07 8.48
C ALA A 175 -26.52 18.94 8.43
N TYR A 176 -27.02 17.76 8.09
CA TYR A 176 -28.45 17.45 8.14
C TYR A 176 -29.00 17.55 9.57
N ASP A 177 -28.33 16.92 10.55
CA ASP A 177 -28.74 16.95 11.95
C ASP A 177 -28.73 18.38 12.50
N VAL A 178 -27.69 19.17 12.19
CA VAL A 178 -27.63 20.60 12.57
C VAL A 178 -28.77 21.38 11.92
N TYR A 179 -29.07 21.16 10.64
CA TYR A 179 -30.17 21.84 9.95
C TYR A 179 -31.54 21.49 10.58
N ILE A 180 -31.79 20.21 10.86
CA ILE A 180 -33.02 19.76 11.52
C ILE A 180 -33.14 20.34 12.93
N ASN A 181 -32.05 20.33 13.71
CA ASN A 181 -32.04 20.84 15.08
C ASN A 181 -32.05 22.38 15.16
N ALA A 182 -31.55 23.07 14.14
CA ALA A 182 -31.59 24.54 14.04
C ALA A 182 -32.94 25.07 13.53
N GLY A 183 -33.81 24.20 13.01
CA GLY A 183 -35.19 24.54 12.74
C GLY A 183 -35.94 24.85 14.03
N LEU A 184 -36.55 26.04 14.12
CA LEU A 184 -37.43 26.43 15.25
C LEU A 184 -38.38 25.28 15.61
N ALA A 185 -38.29 24.78 16.84
CA ALA A 185 -39.09 23.68 17.37
C ALA A 185 -40.62 23.91 17.29
N PHE A 186 -41.06 25.13 16.97
CA PHE A 186 -42.46 25.57 16.96
C PHE A 186 -42.87 26.33 15.70
N ALA A 187 -42.38 25.95 14.51
CA ALA A 187 -42.87 26.49 13.24
C ALA A 187 -44.16 25.81 12.72
N GLY A 188 -44.87 25.06 13.57
CA GLY A 188 -46.18 24.49 13.26
C GLY A 188 -47.31 25.52 13.39
N ARG A 189 -48.41 25.34 12.66
CA ARG A 189 -49.68 26.01 12.99
C ARG A 189 -50.06 25.60 14.41
N ALA A 190 -50.30 26.59 15.28
CA ALA A 190 -50.76 26.32 16.65
C ALA A 190 -52.02 25.43 16.62
N GLY A 191 -51.98 24.29 17.33
CA GLY A 191 -53.12 23.38 17.50
C GLY A 191 -53.01 22.01 16.84
N THR A 192 -51.96 21.72 16.05
CA THR A 192 -51.69 20.35 15.56
C THR A 192 -50.46 19.78 16.26
N HIS A 193 -50.62 18.71 17.05
CA HIS A 193 -49.56 17.97 17.77
C HIS A 193 -48.61 17.20 16.82
N GLU A 194 -48.35 17.70 15.61
CA GLU A 194 -47.42 17.07 14.66
C GLU A 194 -46.05 17.73 14.80
N SER A 195 -45.02 16.93 15.03
CA SER A 195 -43.65 17.42 15.03
C SER A 195 -43.21 17.81 13.61
N ASN A 196 -42.29 18.77 13.47
CA ASN A 196 -41.69 19.11 12.17
C ASN A 196 -41.04 17.89 11.48
N HIS A 197 -40.59 16.90 12.27
CA HIS A 197 -40.02 15.64 11.81
C HIS A 197 -41.04 14.78 11.05
N GLU A 198 -42.21 14.53 11.64
CA GLU A 198 -43.26 13.70 11.03
C GLU A 198 -43.78 14.28 9.72
N ARG A 199 -43.91 15.61 9.63
CA ARG A 199 -44.30 16.29 8.38
C ARG A 199 -43.27 16.13 7.28
N TRP A 200 -42.00 16.19 7.62
CA TRP A 200 -40.94 16.06 6.63
C TRP A 200 -40.78 14.61 6.16
N GLU A 201 -40.88 13.64 7.06
CA GLU A 201 -40.95 12.22 6.73
C GLU A 201 -42.18 11.90 5.86
N GLN A 202 -43.33 12.51 6.15
CA GLN A 202 -44.54 12.37 5.35
C GLN A 202 -44.34 12.96 3.95
N ARG A 203 -43.71 14.14 3.82
CA ARG A 203 -43.36 14.72 2.51
C ARG A 203 -42.36 13.86 1.72
N ILE A 204 -41.39 13.22 2.38
CA ILE A 204 -40.49 12.27 1.73
C ILE A 204 -41.28 11.04 1.25
N ARG A 205 -42.14 10.47 2.11
CA ARG A 205 -43.00 9.33 1.74
C ARG A 205 -43.93 9.68 0.58
N GLU A 206 -44.54 10.86 0.59
CA GLU A 206 -45.40 11.36 -0.47
C GLU A 206 -44.62 11.58 -1.77
N LYS A 207 -43.40 12.14 -1.70
CA LYS A 207 -42.51 12.25 -2.88
C LYS A 207 -42.06 10.88 -3.41
N GLN A 208 -41.74 9.93 -2.53
CA GLN A 208 -41.36 8.57 -2.93
C GLN A 208 -42.55 7.78 -3.47
N ALA A 209 -43.76 8.00 -2.94
CA ALA A 209 -45.00 7.43 -3.44
C ALA A 209 -45.40 8.05 -4.79
N GLY A 210 -45.21 9.36 -4.96
CA GLY A 210 -45.43 10.07 -6.22
C GLY A 210 -44.37 9.81 -7.30
N MET A 211 -43.19 9.31 -6.94
CA MET A 211 -42.16 8.85 -7.88
C MET A 211 -42.34 7.39 -8.32
N ARG A 212 -43.30 6.65 -7.77
CA ARG A 212 -43.72 5.36 -8.32
C ARG A 212 -44.59 5.59 -9.56
N ILE A 213 -43.96 5.98 -10.66
CA ILE A 213 -44.61 5.95 -11.97
C ILE A 213 -45.00 4.49 -12.21
N SER A 214 -46.30 4.22 -12.29
CA SER A 214 -46.81 2.88 -12.59
C SER A 214 -46.23 2.41 -13.93
N ARG A 215 -45.97 1.11 -14.09
CA ARG A 215 -45.54 0.51 -15.36
C ARG A 215 -46.45 0.95 -16.52
N ASP A 216 -47.74 1.09 -16.27
CA ASP A 216 -48.74 1.54 -17.25
C ASP A 216 -48.56 3.01 -17.64
N GLU A 217 -48.11 3.85 -16.71
CA GLU A 217 -47.85 5.27 -16.96
C GLU A 217 -46.54 5.48 -17.75
N ILE A 218 -45.55 4.60 -17.57
CA ILE A 218 -44.36 4.53 -18.44
C ILE A 218 -44.76 4.08 -19.85
N VAL A 219 -45.62 3.08 -19.99
CA VAL A 219 -46.11 2.59 -21.29
C VAL A 219 -46.93 3.66 -22.01
N ARG A 220 -47.75 4.42 -21.28
CA ARG A 220 -48.54 5.53 -21.83
C ARG A 220 -47.66 6.70 -22.28
N ARG A 221 -46.63 7.06 -21.51
CA ARG A 221 -45.67 8.13 -21.86
C ARG A 221 -44.70 7.75 -22.97
N LYS A 222 -44.34 6.47 -23.09
CA LYS A 222 -43.38 6.00 -24.10
C LYS A 222 -44.02 5.44 -25.38
N GLY A 223 -45.37 5.52 -25.50
CA GLY A 223 -46.13 5.28 -26.72
C GLY A 223 -45.60 4.15 -27.60
N LEU A 224 -46.14 2.92 -27.43
CA LEU A 224 -45.96 1.74 -28.29
C LEU A 224 -45.06 2.00 -29.51
N GLY A 225 -43.78 1.67 -29.36
CA GLY A 225 -42.83 1.70 -30.46
C GLY A 225 -43.39 0.95 -31.67
N HIS A 226 -43.36 1.63 -32.81
CA HIS A 226 -43.56 1.12 -34.17
C HIS A 226 -44.13 -0.29 -34.30
N ARG A 227 -45.43 -0.37 -34.57
CA ARG A 227 -45.97 -1.47 -35.38
C ARG A 227 -45.28 -1.40 -36.74
N VAL A 228 -44.40 -2.36 -37.00
CA VAL A 228 -44.01 -2.73 -38.36
C VAL A 228 -45.27 -3.31 -39.00
N VAL A 229 -45.86 -2.56 -39.92
CA VAL A 229 -46.85 -3.09 -40.86
C VAL A 229 -46.06 -3.70 -42.01
N LEU A 230 -46.36 -4.98 -42.29
CA LEU A 230 -45.87 -5.76 -43.42
C LEU A 230 -46.23 -5.10 -44.77
#